data_AF-A0A2M7Y7L8-F1
#
_entry.id   AF-A0A2M7Y7L8-F1
#
_cell.length_a   1.000
_cell.length_b   1.000
_cell.length_c   1.000
_cell.angle_alpha   90.00
_cell.angle_beta   90.00
_cell.angle_gamma   90.00
#
_symmetry.space_group_name_H-M   'P 1'
#
loop_
_entity.id
_entity.type
_entity.pdbx_description
1 polymer ?
#
loop_
_entity_poly.entity_id
_entity_poly.type
_entity_poly.pdbx_seq_one_letter_code
_entity_poly.pdbx_strand_id
1 'polypeptide(L)'
;MPTRNLVLTDHQSAFVDGLVASGRYQNASEALRAGLRLLEADEAMLAALRVRLSRGLAEADEGQLAPGSGAEAIRRAFVLARQGG
;
A
#
# COMPACT_ATOMS: atom_id res chain seq x y z
N MET A 1 10.00 19.37 -15.24
CA MET A 1 10.12 18.50 -14.04
C MET A 1 11.54 18.61 -13.53
N PRO A 2 11.79 18.64 -12.21
CA PRO A 2 13.16 18.62 -11.68
C PRO A 2 13.85 17.30 -12.06
N THR A 3 15.13 17.38 -12.41
CA THR A 3 15.97 16.21 -12.71
C THR A 3 16.78 15.81 -11.48
N ARG A 4 17.00 14.51 -11.31
CA ARG A 4 17.87 13.94 -10.29
C ARG A 4 18.73 12.84 -10.93
N ASN A 5 20.02 12.85 -10.62
CA ASN A 5 20.92 11.76 -11.02
C ASN A 5 20.78 10.62 -10.01
N LEU A 6 20.65 9.40 -10.51
CA LEU A 6 20.51 8.19 -9.71
C LEU A 6 21.63 7.23 -10.05
N VAL A 7 22.19 6.58 -9.05
CA VAL A 7 23.12 5.47 -9.24
C VAL A 7 22.31 4.18 -9.13
N LEU A 8 22.31 3.40 -10.20
CA LEU A 8 21.66 2.10 -10.24
C LEU A 8 22.71 1.00 -10.15
N THR A 9 22.34 -0.10 -9.51
CA THR A 9 23.09 -1.36 -9.64
C THR A 9 22.97 -1.89 -11.07
N ASP A 10 23.92 -2.74 -11.50
CA ASP A 10 23.91 -3.35 -12.84
C ASP A 10 22.58 -4.08 -13.13
N HIS A 11 22.06 -4.81 -12.14
CA HIS A 11 20.78 -5.51 -12.25
C HIS A 11 19.60 -4.54 -12.47
N GLN A 12 19.57 -3.42 -11.74
CA GLN A 12 18.51 -2.42 -11.90
C GLN A 12 18.58 -1.72 -13.25
N SER A 13 19.79 -1.41 -13.73
CA SER A 13 19.98 -0.83 -15.07
C SER A 13 19.45 -1.80 -16.13
N ALA A 14 19.90 -3.05 -16.11
CA ALA A 14 19.46 -4.07 -17.07
C ALA A 14 17.95 -4.28 -17.06
N PHE A 15 17.32 -4.25 -15.88
CA PHE A 15 15.87 -4.31 -15.74
C PHE A 15 15.16 -3.12 -16.41
N VAL A 16 15.61 -1.89 -16.13
CA VAL A 16 15.05 -0.67 -16.74
C VAL A 16 15.25 -0.68 -18.26
N ASP A 17 16.43 -1.09 -18.73
CA ASP A 17 16.74 -1.18 -20.15
C ASP A 17 15.83 -2.18 -20.85
N GLY A 18 15.57 -3.35 -20.24
CA GLY A 18 14.63 -4.33 -20.77
C GLY A 18 13.17 -3.81 -20.82
N LEU A 19 12.75 -3.05 -19.81
CA LEU A 19 11.45 -2.41 -19.79
C LEU A 19 11.28 -1.35 -20.91
N VAL A 20 12.34 -0.61 -21.23
CA VAL A 20 12.32 0.36 -22.33
C VAL A 20 12.41 -0.34 -23.69
N ALA A 21 13.31 -1.32 -23.83
CA ALA A 21 13.50 -2.07 -25.07
C ALA A 21 12.24 -2.85 -25.49
N SER A 22 11.46 -3.35 -24.51
CA SER A 22 10.17 -3.99 -24.77
C SER A 22 9.06 -3.01 -25.21
N GLY A 23 9.28 -1.70 -25.10
CA GLY A 23 8.29 -0.67 -25.40
C GLY A 23 7.25 -0.44 -24.29
N ARG A 24 7.38 -1.12 -23.13
CA ARG A 24 6.46 -0.92 -21.99
C ARG A 24 6.54 0.49 -21.42
N TYR A 25 7.71 1.12 -21.48
CA TYR A 25 7.91 2.52 -21.14
C TYR A 25 8.78 3.19 -22.21
N GLN A 26 8.57 4.48 -22.47
CA GLN A 26 9.34 5.19 -23.48
C GLN A 26 10.77 5.52 -23.05
N ASN A 27 11.02 5.60 -21.75
CA ASN A 27 12.33 5.92 -21.20
C ASN A 27 12.44 5.51 -19.71
N ALA A 28 13.67 5.52 -19.20
CA ALA A 28 13.98 5.20 -17.82
C ALA A 28 13.22 6.07 -16.82
N SER A 29 13.10 7.38 -17.08
CA SER A 29 12.41 8.33 -16.18
C SER A 29 10.92 8.02 -16.04
N GLU A 30 10.28 7.45 -17.05
CA GLU A 30 8.91 6.98 -16.98
C GLU A 30 8.78 5.69 -16.15
N ALA A 31 9.64 4.71 -16.41
CA ALA A 31 9.68 3.45 -15.67
C ALA A 31 9.93 3.69 -14.17
N LEU A 32 10.90 4.55 -13.84
CA LEU A 32 11.22 4.92 -12.46
C LEU A 32 10.05 5.64 -11.77
N ARG A 33 9.36 6.56 -12.46
CA ARG A 33 8.15 7.20 -11.90
C ARG A 33 7.02 6.21 -11.67
N ALA A 34 6.87 5.19 -12.53
CA ALA A 34 5.91 4.12 -12.29
C ALA A 34 6.27 3.30 -11.04
N GLY A 35 7.56 2.98 -10.85
CA GLY A 35 8.07 2.35 -9.63
C GLY A 35 7.81 3.19 -8.38
N LEU A 36 8.08 4.50 -8.44
CA LEU A 36 7.82 5.41 -7.31
C LEU A 36 6.34 5.49 -6.95
N ARG A 37 5.43 5.54 -7.93
CA ARG A 37 3.98 5.50 -7.66
C ARG A 37 3.56 4.22 -6.92
N LEU A 38 4.17 3.09 -7.26
CA LEU A 38 3.91 1.83 -6.56
C LEU A 38 4.42 1.89 -5.11
N LEU A 39 5.61 2.42 -4.90
CA LEU A 39 6.18 2.61 -3.56
C LEU A 39 5.31 3.55 -2.71
N GLU A 40 4.91 4.69 -3.26
CA GLU A 40 4.01 5.66 -2.59
C GLU A 40 2.69 5.01 -2.17
N ALA A 41 2.10 4.18 -3.03
CA ALA A 41 0.86 3.46 -2.72
C ALA A 41 1.04 2.44 -1.59
N ASP A 42 2.15 1.68 -1.60
CA ASP A 42 2.47 0.70 -0.57
C ASP A 42 2.73 1.37 0.79
N GLU A 43 3.51 2.46 0.81
CA GLU A 43 3.77 3.24 2.01
C GLU A 43 2.48 3.84 2.59
N ALA A 44 1.60 4.37 1.74
CA ALA A 44 0.30 4.89 2.17
C ALA A 44 -0.59 3.80 2.76
N MET A 45 -0.63 2.61 2.15
CA MET A 45 -1.37 1.47 2.66
C MET A 45 -0.84 1.03 4.04
N LEU A 46 0.48 0.94 4.19
CA LEU A 46 1.11 0.55 5.45
C LEU A 46 0.87 1.59 6.56
N ALA A 47 0.97 2.88 6.23
CA ALA A 47 0.64 3.96 7.16
C ALA A 47 -0.82 3.89 7.62
N ALA A 48 -1.77 3.71 6.69
CA ALA A 48 -3.18 3.57 7.02
C ALA A 48 -3.47 2.34 7.89
N LEU A 49 -2.79 1.22 7.63
CA LEU A 49 -2.90 0.02 8.46
C LEU A 49 -2.39 0.26 9.87
N ARG A 50 -1.21 0.88 10.02
CA ARG A 50 -0.64 1.24 11.33
C ARG A 50 -1.60 2.11 12.14
N VAL A 51 -2.18 3.14 11.53
CA VAL A 51 -3.17 4.01 12.19
C VAL A 51 -4.38 3.21 12.69
N ARG A 52 -4.93 2.33 11.86
CA ARG A 52 -6.09 1.50 12.26
C ARG A 52 -5.75 0.53 13.40
N LEU A 53 -4.56 -0.09 13.35
CA LEU A 53 -4.10 -1.00 14.40
C LEU A 53 -3.86 -0.27 15.71
N SER A 54 -3.13 0.86 15.69
CA SER A 54 -2.87 1.66 16.88
C SER A 54 -4.17 2.12 17.54
N ARG A 55 -5.17 2.55 16.75
CA ARG A 55 -6.49 2.89 17.27
C ARG A 55 -7.17 1.69 17.92
N GLY A 56 -7.21 0.54 17.25
CA GLY A 56 -7.85 -0.66 17.80
C GLY A 56 -7.19 -1.18 19.07
N LEU A 57 -5.86 -1.04 19.19
CA LEU A 57 -5.14 -1.36 20.43
C LEU A 57 -5.49 -0.41 21.56
N ALA A 58 -5.54 0.91 21.30
CA ALA A 58 -5.95 1.89 22.30
C ALA A 58 -7.41 1.66 22.78
N GLU A 59 -8.33 1.37 21.85
CA GLU A 59 -9.71 0.99 22.18
C GLU A 59 -9.76 -0.25 23.08
N ALA A 60 -8.93 -1.26 22.79
CA ALA A 60 -8.86 -2.48 23.61
C ALA A 60 -8.28 -2.23 25.01
N ASP A 61 -7.22 -1.42 25.12
CA ASP A 61 -6.61 -1.03 26.40
C ASP A 61 -7.58 -0.25 27.28
N GLU A 62 -8.47 0.53 26.68
CA GLU A 62 -9.57 1.25 27.36
C GLU A 62 -10.81 0.37 27.63
N GLY A 63 -10.77 -0.91 27.25
CA GLY A 63 -11.88 -1.85 27.42
C GLY A 63 -13.05 -1.64 26.46
N GLN A 64 -12.88 -0.83 25.41
CA GLN A 64 -13.87 -0.56 24.36
C GLN A 64 -13.96 -1.73 23.36
N LEU A 65 -14.25 -2.93 23.85
CA LEU A 65 -14.34 -4.13 23.04
C LEU A 65 -15.67 -4.23 22.29
N ALA A 66 -15.65 -4.91 21.15
CA ALA A 66 -16.88 -5.23 20.42
C ALA A 66 -17.82 -6.09 21.29
N PRO A 67 -19.15 -5.84 21.29
CA PRO A 67 -20.07 -6.57 22.14
C PRO A 67 -20.28 -8.01 21.66
N GLY A 68 -20.48 -8.92 22.62
CA GLY A 68 -20.71 -10.35 22.39
C GLY A 68 -19.43 -11.14 22.13
N SER A 69 -19.57 -12.36 21.60
CA SER A 69 -18.40 -13.15 21.22
C SER A 69 -17.75 -12.62 19.93
N GLY A 70 -16.50 -13.03 19.67
CA GLY A 70 -15.82 -12.70 18.42
C GLY A 70 -16.57 -13.17 17.17
N ALA A 71 -17.28 -14.31 17.23
CA ALA A 71 -18.08 -14.81 16.12
C ALA A 71 -19.26 -13.88 15.81
N GLU A 72 -19.97 -13.41 16.84
CA GLU A 72 -21.05 -12.42 16.71
C GLU A 72 -20.54 -11.09 16.17
N ALA A 73 -19.38 -10.63 16.64
CA ALA A 73 -18.76 -9.39 16.18
C ALA A 73 -18.41 -9.46 14.67
N ILE A 74 -17.77 -10.54 14.23
CA ILE A 74 -17.43 -10.78 12.82
C ILE A 74 -18.71 -10.88 11.97
N ARG A 75 -19.72 -11.62 12.44
CA ARG A 75 -21.00 -11.78 11.72
C ARG A 75 -21.70 -10.43 11.50
N ARG A 76 -21.74 -9.56 12.52
CA ARG A 76 -22.27 -8.18 12.39
C ARG A 76 -21.48 -7.35 11.37
N ALA A 77 -20.14 -7.41 11.41
CA ALA A 77 -19.30 -6.66 10.48
C ALA A 77 -19.60 -7.04 9.01
N PHE A 78 -19.75 -8.34 8.71
CA PHE A 78 -20.10 -8.79 7.36
C PHE A 78 -21.51 -8.41 6.92
N VAL A 79 -22.49 -8.39 7.84
CA VAL A 79 -23.85 -7.92 7.52
C VAL A 79 -23.84 -6.44 7.15
N LEU A 80 -23.16 -5.61 7.95
CA LEU A 80 -23.04 -4.17 7.69
C LEU A 80 -22.33 -3.89 6.35
N ALA A 81 -21.23 -4.59 6.06
CA ALA A 81 -20.48 -4.41 4.82
C ALA A 81 -21.29 -4.76 3.56
N ARG A 82 -22.22 -5.72 3.65
CA ARG A 82 -23.11 -6.09 2.52
C ARG A 82 -24.29 -5.17 2.32
N GLN A 83 -24.66 -4.40 3.34
CA GLN A 83 -25.77 -3.45 3.28
C GLN A 83 -25.34 -2.04 2.88
N GLY A 84 -24.04 -1.73 3.00
CA GLY A 84 -23.45 -0.42 2.71
C GLY A 84 -22.68 -0.31 1.39
N GLY A 85 -22.86 -1.24 0.45
CA GLY A 85 -22.32 -1.19 -0.91
C GLY A 85 -23.44 -1.04 -1.93
#